data_AF-A0A7K8G010-F1
#
_entry.id   AF-A0A7K8G010-F1
#
_cell.length_a   1.000
_cell.length_b   1.000
_cell.length_c   1.000
_cell.angle_alpha   90.00
_cell.angle_beta   90.00
_cell.angle_gamma   90.00
#
_symmetry.space_group_name_H-M   'P 1'
#
loop_
_entity.id
_entity.type
_entity.pdbx_description
1 polymer ?
#
loop_
_entity_poly.entity_id
_entity_poly.type
_entity_poly.pdbx_seq_one_letter_code
_entity_poly.pdbx_strand_id
1 'polypeptide(L)'
;MPRAPPVCELVPWIVVSVLSVSNCPSCCHLPACDCIWTDWIDVSYPDASDRNSGDYETFENILKNDPSWVCAKAENISCRAEKFPNTPIADLGQKVECNVNVGLICNNKDQQIGGIIPMPVCLNYEISICCTPNRPECLPTPSTTSTSTSTPSPTTSSAISTTVPTPTAEGTPSSTTPTTTTTTTMPPSTTTTTSSTPE
;
A
#
# COMPACT_ATOMS: atom_id res chain seq x y z
N MET A 1 -2.07 -29.54 38.30
CA MET A 1 -0.81 -28.92 38.75
C MET A 1 0.02 -28.62 37.50
N PRO A 2 0.31 -27.36 37.18
CA PRO A 2 1.12 -27.03 36.01
C PRO A 2 2.59 -27.41 36.27
N ARG A 3 3.18 -28.12 35.30
CA ARG A 3 4.55 -28.62 35.30
C ARG A 3 5.51 -27.43 35.14
N ALA A 4 6.45 -27.28 36.06
CA ALA A 4 7.43 -26.20 36.03
C ALA A 4 8.28 -26.24 34.75
N PRO A 5 8.65 -25.08 34.17
CA PRO A 5 9.59 -25.04 33.04
C PRO A 5 11.00 -25.46 33.49
N PRO A 6 11.80 -26.07 32.61
CA PRO A 6 13.16 -26.47 32.95
C PRO A 6 14.03 -25.24 33.17
N VAL A 7 14.75 -25.22 34.30
CA VAL A 7 15.74 -24.19 34.64
C VAL A 7 17.00 -24.49 33.83
N CYS A 8 17.44 -23.53 33.01
CA CYS A 8 18.73 -23.59 32.34
C CYS A 8 19.84 -23.17 33.32
N GLU A 9 20.61 -24.12 33.83
CA GLU A 9 21.82 -23.81 34.60
C GLU A 9 22.98 -23.40 33.68
N LEU A 10 23.69 -22.35 34.09
CA LEU A 10 24.88 -21.84 33.42
C LEU A 10 26.11 -22.63 33.85
N VAL A 11 26.67 -23.43 32.94
CA VAL A 11 27.97 -24.07 33.15
C VAL A 11 29.08 -23.09 32.70
N PRO A 12 30.13 -22.84 33.50
CA PRO A 12 31.18 -21.89 33.13
C PRO A 12 32.07 -22.47 32.02
N TRP A 13 32.29 -21.70 30.97
CA TRP A 13 33.00 -22.13 29.76
C TRP A 13 34.51 -22.02 29.94
N ILE A 14 35.22 -23.15 29.82
CA ILE A 14 36.67 -23.22 29.59
C ILE A 14 36.94 -22.93 28.11
N VAL A 15 37.95 -22.11 27.86
CA VAL A 15 38.49 -21.72 26.55
C VAL A 15 39.20 -22.88 25.85
N VAL A 16 38.91 -23.17 24.57
CA VAL A 16 39.90 -23.50 23.51
C VAL A 16 39.30 -23.23 22.12
N SER A 17 40.13 -22.64 21.26
CA SER A 17 39.93 -22.24 19.86
C SER A 17 39.84 -23.39 18.82
N VAL A 18 39.35 -22.96 17.65
CA VAL A 18 39.39 -23.47 16.25
C VAL A 18 38.46 -24.61 15.78
N LEU A 19 37.52 -24.18 14.92
CA LEU A 19 36.99 -24.81 13.70
C LEU A 19 36.45 -26.26 13.82
N SER A 20 35.19 -26.35 14.22
CA SER A 20 34.25 -27.34 13.71
C SER A 20 32.87 -26.70 13.74
N VAL A 21 32.18 -26.68 12.60
CA VAL A 21 30.76 -26.30 12.52
C VAL A 21 29.98 -27.46 13.13
N SER A 22 29.98 -27.52 14.46
CA SER A 22 29.21 -28.50 15.21
C SER A 22 27.74 -28.13 15.07
N ASN A 23 27.00 -28.98 14.36
CA ASN A 23 25.54 -29.02 14.39
C ASN A 23 25.08 -28.89 15.85
N CYS A 24 24.60 -27.71 16.21
CA CYS A 24 23.94 -27.50 17.49
C CYS A 24 22.48 -27.98 17.30
N PRO A 25 22.03 -29.04 18.00
CA PRO A 25 20.65 -29.53 17.89
C PRO A 25 19.63 -28.58 18.56
N SER A 26 20.06 -27.38 18.95
CA SER A 26 19.26 -26.30 19.50
C SER A 26 19.96 -24.96 19.30
N CYS A 27 20.33 -24.63 18.05
CA CYS A 27 20.20 -23.22 17.68
C CYS A 27 18.71 -22.92 17.76
N CYS A 28 18.28 -22.35 18.88
CA CYS A 28 16.94 -21.83 19.04
C CYS A 28 16.63 -21.01 17.79
N HIS A 29 15.71 -21.49 16.97
CA HIS A 29 14.96 -20.64 16.08
C HIS A 29 14.39 -19.54 17.00
N LEU A 30 14.98 -18.35 16.97
CA LEU A 30 14.54 -17.20 17.76
C LEU A 30 13.13 -16.83 17.25
N PRO A 31 12.04 -17.21 17.93
CA PRO A 31 10.69 -16.84 17.52
C PRO A 31 10.37 -15.51 18.21
N ALA A 32 11.22 -14.50 18.00
CA ALA A 32 11.23 -13.29 18.83
C ALA A 32 11.19 -11.98 18.03
N CYS A 33 11.25 -12.04 16.70
CA CYS A 33 11.28 -10.86 15.83
C CYS A 33 10.10 -10.80 14.86
N ASP A 34 9.07 -11.63 15.07
CA ASP A 34 7.80 -11.47 14.36
C ASP A 34 7.23 -10.08 14.62
N CYS A 35 6.67 -9.46 13.58
CA CYS A 35 6.07 -8.14 13.74
C CYS A 35 4.80 -8.22 14.59
N ILE A 36 4.58 -7.18 15.38
CA ILE A 36 3.41 -7.04 16.25
C ILE A 36 2.49 -6.01 15.62
N TRP A 37 1.23 -6.39 15.42
CA TRP A 37 0.20 -5.46 14.95
C TRP A 37 -0.12 -4.43 16.02
N THR A 38 -0.18 -3.17 15.62
CA THR A 38 -0.73 -2.10 16.44
C THR A 38 -2.25 -2.27 16.62
N ASP A 39 -2.80 -1.61 17.62
CA ASP A 39 -4.22 -1.24 17.57
C ASP A 39 -4.52 -0.42 16.30
N TRP A 40 -5.80 -0.28 15.99
CA TRP A 40 -6.21 0.55 14.86
C TRP A 40 -5.95 2.02 15.17
N ILE A 41 -5.35 2.70 14.21
CA ILE A 41 -4.95 4.09 14.26
C ILE A 41 -5.85 4.86 13.30
N ASP A 42 -6.51 5.87 13.86
CA ASP A 42 -7.41 6.80 13.20
C ASP A 42 -7.09 8.19 13.75
N VAL A 43 -6.35 9.00 12.99
CA VAL A 43 -5.89 10.33 13.39
C VAL A 43 -6.31 11.44 12.41
N SER A 44 -6.95 11.07 11.31
CA SER A 44 -7.43 11.96 10.26
C SER A 44 -8.92 11.67 9.99
N TYR A 45 -9.65 12.69 9.53
CA TYR A 45 -11.06 12.54 9.18
C TYR A 45 -11.37 13.34 7.91
N PRO A 46 -12.12 12.76 6.95
CA PRO A 46 -12.48 13.46 5.74
C PRO A 46 -13.54 14.55 6.00
N ASP A 47 -13.26 15.77 5.52
CA ASP A 47 -14.25 16.85 5.51
C ASP A 47 -15.11 16.76 4.23
N ALA A 48 -16.38 16.42 4.39
CA ALA A 48 -17.33 16.31 3.30
C ALA A 48 -17.62 17.64 2.58
N SER A 49 -17.27 18.77 3.18
CA SER A 49 -17.48 20.11 2.62
C SER A 49 -16.30 20.59 1.76
N ASP A 50 -15.13 19.96 1.87
CA ASP A 50 -13.92 20.36 1.15
C ASP A 50 -13.40 19.25 0.23
N ARG A 51 -13.34 19.56 -1.07
CA ARG A 51 -12.79 18.64 -2.09
C ARG A 51 -11.28 18.45 -1.98
N ASN A 52 -10.57 19.38 -1.35
CA ASN A 52 -9.13 19.29 -1.11
C ASN A 52 -8.82 18.55 0.20
N SER A 53 -9.84 18.28 1.02
CA SER A 53 -9.75 17.37 2.14
C SER A 53 -9.73 15.91 1.66
N GLY A 54 -9.64 15.00 2.61
CA GLY A 54 -9.50 13.58 2.40
C GLY A 54 -9.22 12.91 3.73
N ASP A 55 -8.81 11.66 3.64
CA ASP A 55 -8.43 10.90 4.82
C ASP A 55 -7.01 10.35 4.70
N TYR A 56 -6.21 10.55 5.75
CA TYR A 56 -4.76 10.53 5.68
C TYR A 56 -4.16 9.91 6.95
N GLU A 57 -4.30 8.59 7.07
CA GLU A 57 -3.57 7.79 8.07
C GLU A 57 -2.12 7.56 7.63
N THR A 58 -1.38 8.65 7.39
CA THR A 58 0.02 8.59 6.99
C THR A 58 0.93 8.51 8.22
N PHE A 59 2.11 7.90 8.09
CA PHE A 59 3.06 7.86 9.21
C PHE A 59 3.46 9.27 9.69
N GLU A 60 3.48 10.26 8.80
CA GLU A 60 3.70 11.66 9.16
C GLU A 60 2.58 12.19 10.07
N ASN A 61 1.32 11.95 9.70
CA ASN A 61 0.17 12.37 10.50
C ASN A 61 0.09 11.62 11.82
N ILE A 62 0.40 10.33 11.83
CA ILE A 62 0.45 9.52 13.05
C ILE A 62 1.51 10.09 14.00
N LEU A 63 2.74 10.31 13.55
CA LEU A 63 3.80 10.87 14.38
C LEU A 63 3.50 12.31 14.85
N LYS A 64 2.79 13.09 14.03
CA LYS A 64 2.37 14.44 14.39
C LYS A 64 1.33 14.45 15.52
N ASN A 65 0.41 13.50 15.51
CA ASN A 65 -0.64 13.38 16.53
C ASN A 65 -0.19 12.59 17.76
N ASP A 66 0.66 11.57 17.57
CA ASP A 66 1.29 10.79 18.63
C ASP A 66 2.81 10.66 18.38
N PRO A 67 3.60 11.62 18.89
CA PRO A 67 5.07 11.58 18.79
C PRO A 67 5.71 10.40 19.54
N SER A 68 4.95 9.72 20.40
CA SER A 68 5.43 8.55 21.14
C SER A 68 5.23 7.23 20.39
N TRP A 69 4.52 7.25 19.26
CA TRP A 69 4.36 6.11 18.39
C TRP A 69 5.72 5.71 17.78
N VAL A 70 6.13 4.45 18.00
CA VAL A 70 7.42 3.93 17.53
C VAL A 70 7.19 2.65 16.72
N CYS A 71 7.54 2.72 15.43
CA CYS A 71 7.60 1.57 14.54
C CYS A 71 8.95 1.59 13.82
N ALA A 72 9.92 0.82 14.33
CA ALA A 72 11.28 0.84 13.79
C ALA A 72 11.33 0.37 12.33
N LYS A 73 10.47 -0.59 11.98
CA LYS A 73 10.22 -1.03 10.61
C LYS A 73 8.78 -1.53 10.52
N ALA A 74 8.02 -0.98 9.56
CA ALA A 74 6.73 -1.51 9.17
C ALA A 74 6.95 -2.69 8.21
N GLU A 75 6.55 -3.89 8.62
CA GLU A 75 6.63 -5.10 7.78
C GLU A 75 5.36 -5.28 6.95
N ASN A 76 4.22 -4.87 7.48
CA ASN A 76 2.93 -5.02 6.83
C ASN A 76 1.95 -3.93 7.29
N ILE A 77 0.89 -3.72 6.51
CA ILE A 77 -0.16 -2.76 6.79
C ILE A 77 -1.53 -3.38 6.49
N SER A 78 -2.50 -3.08 7.32
CA SER A 78 -3.91 -3.39 7.09
C SER A 78 -4.69 -2.10 7.15
N CYS A 79 -5.52 -1.85 6.14
CA CYS A 79 -6.39 -0.67 6.08
C CYS A 79 -7.85 -1.12 5.97
N ARG A 80 -8.76 -0.41 6.67
CA ARG A 80 -10.20 -0.66 6.55
C ARG A 80 -10.99 0.63 6.76
N ALA A 81 -12.21 0.68 6.25
CA ALA A 81 -13.14 1.75 6.61
C ALA A 81 -13.74 1.43 7.99
N GLU A 82 -13.73 2.40 8.89
CA GLU A 82 -14.19 2.26 10.29
C GLU A 82 -15.64 1.73 10.35
N LYS A 83 -16.52 2.27 9.50
CA LYS A 83 -17.94 1.88 9.43
C LYS A 83 -18.21 0.59 8.65
N PHE A 84 -17.21 0.08 7.92
CA PHE A 84 -17.34 -1.12 7.08
C PHE A 84 -16.16 -2.09 7.29
N PRO A 85 -15.87 -2.53 8.54
CA PRO A 85 -14.64 -3.24 8.87
C PRO A 85 -14.54 -4.63 8.24
N ASN A 86 -15.68 -5.21 7.84
CA ASN A 86 -15.77 -6.52 7.20
C ASN A 86 -15.85 -6.44 5.66
N THR A 87 -15.85 -5.23 5.10
CA THR A 87 -15.90 -5.04 3.63
C THR A 87 -14.48 -4.80 3.14
N PRO A 88 -13.97 -5.60 2.18
CA PRO A 88 -12.66 -5.36 1.58
C PRO A 88 -12.59 -3.96 0.99
N ILE A 89 -11.45 -3.29 1.16
CA ILE A 89 -11.29 -1.89 0.72
C ILE A 89 -11.53 -1.71 -0.79
N ALA A 90 -11.18 -2.72 -1.59
CA ALA A 90 -11.41 -2.73 -3.04
C ALA A 90 -12.90 -2.76 -3.41
N ASP A 91 -13.75 -3.33 -2.55
CA ASP A 91 -15.19 -3.45 -2.77
C ASP A 91 -15.97 -2.20 -2.34
N LEU A 92 -15.33 -1.28 -1.62
CA LEU A 92 -15.94 -0.01 -1.20
C LEU A 92 -16.17 0.95 -2.39
N GLY A 93 -15.46 0.73 -3.50
CA GLY A 93 -15.56 1.56 -4.70
C GLY A 93 -14.87 2.92 -4.59
N GLN A 94 -14.00 3.10 -3.60
CA GLN A 94 -13.21 4.32 -3.40
C GLN A 94 -11.78 4.17 -3.91
N LYS A 95 -11.20 5.26 -4.41
CA LYS A 95 -9.79 5.30 -4.78
C LYS A 95 -8.96 5.59 -3.53
N VAL A 96 -8.38 4.54 -2.96
CA VAL A 96 -7.58 4.60 -1.73
C VAL A 96 -6.22 3.97 -1.98
N GLU A 97 -5.16 4.65 -1.56
CA GLU A 97 -3.82 4.08 -1.46
C GLU A 97 -3.61 3.56 -0.04
N CYS A 98 -3.26 2.28 0.09
CA CYS A 98 -2.90 1.64 1.35
C CYS A 98 -1.54 0.96 1.15
N ASN A 99 -0.48 1.51 1.73
CA ASN A 99 0.89 1.12 1.43
C ASN A 99 1.78 1.23 2.67
N VAL A 100 2.59 0.19 2.90
CA VAL A 100 3.47 0.07 4.08
C VAL A 100 4.56 1.15 4.17
N ASN A 101 4.82 1.92 3.10
CA ASN A 101 5.82 2.97 3.08
C ASN A 101 5.26 4.36 3.44
N VAL A 102 3.95 4.58 3.23
CA VAL A 102 3.32 5.89 3.42
C VAL A 102 2.17 5.88 4.44
N GLY A 103 1.52 4.73 4.63
CA GLY A 103 0.27 4.59 5.39
C GLY A 103 -0.93 4.49 4.45
N LEU A 104 -2.02 5.19 4.79
CA LEU A 104 -3.20 5.32 3.93
C LEU A 104 -3.41 6.76 3.45
N ILE A 105 -3.80 6.88 2.18
CA ILE A 105 -4.16 8.15 1.55
C ILE A 105 -5.44 7.95 0.76
N CYS A 106 -6.47 8.73 1.11
CA CYS A 106 -7.68 8.93 0.35
C CYS A 106 -7.86 10.43 0.10
N ASN A 107 -8.07 10.83 -1.15
CA ASN A 107 -8.32 12.24 -1.50
C ASN A 107 -9.78 12.42 -1.92
N ASN A 108 -10.50 13.40 -1.37
CA ASN A 108 -11.90 13.65 -1.75
C ASN A 108 -12.02 14.00 -3.24
N LYS A 109 -11.11 14.83 -3.77
CA LYS A 109 -11.07 15.22 -5.19
C LYS A 109 -11.01 14.05 -6.18
N ASP A 110 -10.50 12.91 -5.74
CA ASP A 110 -10.33 11.72 -6.56
C ASP A 110 -11.54 10.78 -6.51
N GLN A 111 -12.47 10.99 -5.57
CA GLN A 111 -13.64 10.15 -5.41
C GLN A 111 -14.73 10.53 -6.42
N GLN A 112 -15.46 9.51 -6.88
CA GLN A 112 -16.60 9.67 -7.77
C GLN A 112 -17.88 9.26 -7.05
N ILE A 113 -19.02 9.74 -7.54
CA ILE A 113 -20.31 9.21 -7.09
C ILE A 113 -20.40 7.76 -7.58
N GLY A 114 -20.52 6.82 -6.65
CA GLY A 114 -20.53 5.39 -6.94
C GLY A 114 -19.93 4.59 -5.79
N GLY A 115 -20.21 3.29 -5.74
CA GLY A 115 -19.80 2.43 -4.61
C GLY A 115 -20.84 2.40 -3.48
N ILE A 116 -20.39 2.11 -2.26
CA ILE A 116 -21.28 1.89 -1.10
C ILE A 116 -21.88 3.21 -0.59
N ILE A 117 -21.23 4.35 -0.82
CA ILE A 117 -21.70 5.68 -0.39
C ILE A 117 -21.99 6.56 -1.63
N PRO A 118 -23.16 7.23 -1.69
CA PRO A 118 -23.56 8.03 -2.86
C PRO A 118 -22.93 9.43 -2.91
N MET A 119 -21.78 9.66 -2.27
CA MET A 119 -21.12 10.97 -2.20
C MET A 119 -19.65 10.88 -2.62
N PRO A 120 -19.10 11.88 -3.34
CA PRO A 120 -17.71 11.90 -3.79
C PRO A 120 -16.78 12.40 -2.66
N VAL A 121 -16.82 11.72 -1.52
CA VAL A 121 -15.99 11.98 -0.33
C VAL A 121 -15.37 10.66 0.12
N CYS A 122 -14.16 10.71 0.67
CA CYS A 122 -13.57 9.57 1.35
C CYS A 122 -14.46 9.08 2.50
N LEU A 123 -14.48 7.77 2.71
CA LEU A 123 -14.91 7.19 3.97
C LEU A 123 -13.88 7.52 5.07
N ASN A 124 -14.28 7.37 6.33
CA ASN A 124 -13.35 7.36 7.44
C ASN A 124 -12.63 6.01 7.48
N TYR A 125 -11.31 6.02 7.38
CA TYR A 125 -10.44 4.86 7.39
C TYR A 125 -9.59 4.83 8.64
N GLU A 126 -9.18 3.62 8.99
CA GLU A 126 -8.20 3.38 10.05
C GLU A 126 -7.20 2.34 9.56
N ILE A 127 -5.98 2.40 10.11
CA ILE A 127 -4.91 1.46 9.77
C ILE A 127 -4.37 0.72 10.99
N SER A 128 -3.96 -0.53 10.78
CA SER A 128 -3.15 -1.29 11.72
C SER A 128 -1.83 -1.63 11.02
N ILE A 129 -0.72 -1.54 11.75
CA ILE A 129 0.63 -1.68 11.18
C ILE A 129 1.33 -2.81 11.92
N CYS A 130 1.94 -3.73 11.17
CA CYS A 130 2.75 -4.79 11.76
C CYS A 130 4.18 -4.28 11.91
N CYS A 131 4.58 -3.94 13.13
CA CYS A 131 5.87 -3.33 13.43
C CYS A 131 6.85 -4.36 13.97
N THR A 132 8.08 -4.36 13.46
CA THR A 132 9.17 -5.14 14.06
C THR A 132 9.42 -4.63 15.49
N PRO A 133 9.56 -5.54 16.48
CA PRO A 133 9.89 -5.14 17.84
C PRO A 133 11.16 -4.29 17.88
N ASN A 134 11.14 -3.20 18.66
CA ASN A 134 12.30 -2.33 18.82
C ASN A 134 13.35 -2.96 19.76
N ARG A 135 13.94 -4.07 19.30
CA ARG A 135 15.00 -4.80 19.98
C ARG A 135 16.21 -4.91 19.07
N PRO A 136 17.45 -4.75 19.59
CA PRO A 136 18.66 -4.81 18.78
C PRO A 136 18.81 -6.10 17.97
N GLU A 137 18.30 -7.21 18.51
CA GLU A 137 18.31 -8.54 17.87
C GLU A 137 17.37 -8.67 16.66
N CYS A 138 16.41 -7.76 16.51
CA CYS A 138 15.39 -7.79 15.46
C CYS A 138 15.60 -6.73 14.38
N LEU A 139 16.50 -5.77 14.62
CA LEU A 139 16.81 -4.73 13.66
C LEU A 139 17.95 -5.21 12.74
N PRO A 140 17.85 -5.00 11.43
CA PRO A 140 18.92 -5.38 10.51
C PRO A 140 20.20 -4.61 10.85
N THR A 141 21.28 -5.34 11.15
CA THR A 141 22.61 -4.75 11.29
C THR A 141 23.04 -4.16 9.94
N PRO A 142 23.55 -2.91 9.88
CA PRO A 142 24.06 -2.36 8.63
C PRO A 142 25.23 -3.22 8.15
N SER A 143 25.01 -3.99 7.08
CA SER A 143 26.05 -4.78 6.46
C SER A 143 26.98 -3.85 5.68
N THR A 144 28.19 -3.64 6.17
CA THR A 144 29.27 -3.01 5.41
C THR A 144 29.60 -3.90 4.21
N THR A 145 28.99 -3.60 3.07
CA THR A 145 29.33 -4.25 1.80
C THR A 145 30.71 -3.76 1.39
N SER A 146 31.73 -4.59 1.60
CA SER A 146 33.03 -4.43 0.96
C SER A 146 32.87 -4.73 -0.53
N THR A 147 32.83 -3.67 -1.34
CA THR A 147 32.80 -3.74 -2.80
C THR A 147 34.06 -4.45 -3.30
N SER A 148 33.97 -5.75 -3.60
CA SER A 148 35.02 -6.43 -4.36
C SER A 148 34.89 -6.00 -5.83
N THR A 149 35.78 -5.12 -6.26
CA THR A 149 35.93 -4.67 -7.65
C THR A 149 36.25 -5.86 -8.55
N SER A 150 35.24 -6.40 -9.24
CA SER A 150 35.46 -7.41 -10.28
C SER A 150 35.90 -6.73 -11.58
N THR A 151 37.13 -7.02 -11.99
CA THR A 151 37.73 -6.60 -13.27
C THR A 151 36.93 -7.17 -14.45
N PRO A 152 36.59 -6.38 -15.49
CA PRO A 152 35.91 -6.91 -16.67
C PRO A 152 36.86 -7.76 -17.52
N SER A 153 36.48 -9.00 -17.79
CA SER A 153 37.11 -9.88 -18.79
C SER A 153 36.58 -9.55 -20.19
N PRO A 154 37.41 -9.59 -21.26
CA PRO A 154 37.03 -9.03 -22.55
C PRO A 154 35.97 -9.86 -23.30
N THR A 155 35.06 -9.10 -23.91
CA THR A 155 33.95 -9.49 -24.78
C THR A 155 34.44 -10.24 -26.03
N THR A 156 33.92 -11.44 -26.28
CA THR A 156 34.04 -12.10 -27.59
C THR A 156 32.76 -11.83 -28.38
N SER A 157 32.88 -10.98 -29.40
CA SER A 157 31.82 -10.64 -30.35
C SER A 157 31.65 -11.79 -31.35
N SER A 158 30.44 -12.36 -31.46
CA SER A 158 30.01 -13.10 -32.64
C SER A 158 28.86 -12.36 -33.28
N ALA A 159 29.17 -11.65 -34.36
CA ALA A 159 28.21 -11.04 -35.25
C ALA A 159 27.50 -12.13 -36.05
N ILE A 160 26.18 -12.29 -35.85
CA ILE A 160 25.33 -13.00 -36.79
C ILE A 160 24.56 -11.96 -37.60
N SER A 161 24.98 -11.78 -38.86
CA SER A 161 24.28 -10.97 -39.84
C SER A 161 22.99 -11.68 -40.22
N THR A 162 21.85 -11.07 -39.91
CA THR A 162 20.57 -11.45 -40.51
C THR A 162 20.04 -10.25 -41.28
N THR A 163 20.18 -10.33 -42.60
CA THR A 163 19.61 -9.42 -43.58
C THR A 163 18.09 -9.60 -43.63
N VAL A 164 17.34 -8.56 -43.26
CA VAL A 164 15.90 -8.44 -43.56
C VAL A 164 15.73 -7.32 -44.59
N PRO A 165 15.17 -7.60 -45.78
CA PRO A 165 14.82 -6.54 -46.71
C PRO A 165 13.44 -5.95 -46.36
N THR A 166 13.41 -4.65 -46.08
CA THR A 166 12.25 -3.77 -46.31
C THR A 166 12.37 -3.29 -47.76
N PRO A 167 11.30 -3.32 -48.59
CA PRO A 167 10.39 -2.17 -48.63
C PRO A 167 8.94 -2.55 -48.98
N THR A 168 8.00 -1.65 -48.67
CA THR A 168 7.03 -1.06 -49.63
C THR A 168 5.93 -0.37 -48.83
N ALA A 169 5.94 0.96 -48.88
CA ALA A 169 4.80 1.79 -48.58
C ALA A 169 4.03 2.01 -49.89
N GLU A 170 2.77 1.61 -49.95
CA GLU A 170 1.87 2.04 -51.02
C GLU A 170 0.40 1.89 -50.58
N GLY A 171 -0.37 2.95 -50.80
CA GLY A 171 -1.81 2.84 -51.05
C GLY A 171 -2.78 3.20 -49.93
N THR A 172 -2.94 4.49 -49.63
CA THR A 172 -4.29 5.06 -49.42
C THR A 172 -5.00 5.08 -50.79
N PRO A 173 -6.33 4.86 -50.90
CA PRO A 173 -7.28 5.89 -50.47
C PRO A 173 -8.58 5.38 -49.83
N SER A 174 -9.13 6.25 -48.98
CA SER A 174 -10.55 6.62 -48.85
C SER A 174 -11.62 5.52 -48.98
N SER A 175 -12.29 5.21 -47.86
CA SER A 175 -13.68 4.75 -47.88
C SER A 175 -14.54 5.65 -46.99
N THR A 176 -15.29 6.51 -47.66
CA THR A 176 -16.46 7.24 -47.20
C THR A 176 -17.54 6.31 -46.65
N THR A 177 -18.11 6.63 -45.49
CA THR A 177 -19.50 6.29 -45.17
C THR A 177 -20.09 7.38 -44.28
N PRO A 178 -21.11 8.14 -44.75
CA PRO A 178 -21.90 9.04 -43.92
C PRO A 178 -23.22 8.37 -43.53
N THR A 179 -23.55 8.31 -42.24
CA THR A 179 -24.86 7.88 -41.70
C THR A 179 -24.78 7.88 -40.17
N THR A 180 -25.66 8.48 -39.36
CA THR A 180 -26.91 9.18 -39.58
C THR A 180 -27.17 10.08 -38.39
N THR A 181 -27.57 11.32 -38.65
CA THR A 181 -28.11 12.25 -37.67
C THR A 181 -29.49 11.78 -37.23
N THR A 182 -29.66 11.39 -35.97
CA THR A 182 -31.00 11.32 -35.34
C THR A 182 -31.15 12.50 -34.40
N THR A 183 -31.69 13.57 -34.97
CA THR A 183 -32.29 14.69 -34.25
C THR A 183 -33.65 14.23 -33.72
N THR A 184 -33.77 13.94 -32.43
CA THR A 184 -35.07 13.84 -31.76
C THR A 184 -35.42 15.20 -31.17
N THR A 185 -36.34 15.87 -31.85
CA THR A 185 -36.92 17.16 -31.47
C THR A 185 -38.29 16.93 -30.81
N MET A 186 -38.60 17.78 -29.83
CA MET A 186 -39.91 18.10 -29.19
C MET A 186 -40.43 17.22 -28.03
N PRO A 187 -41.27 17.77 -27.12
CA PRO A 187 -41.88 19.12 -27.10
C PRO A 187 -41.60 19.97 -25.82
N PRO A 188 -42.00 21.26 -25.82
CA PRO A 188 -41.88 22.13 -24.64
C PRO A 188 -42.96 21.79 -23.60
N SER A 189 -42.57 21.70 -22.33
CA SER A 189 -43.53 21.72 -21.21
C SER A 189 -43.93 23.16 -20.90
N THR A 190 -45.17 23.50 -21.25
CA THR A 190 -45.87 24.73 -20.89
C THR A 190 -46.62 24.58 -19.56
N THR A 191 -46.43 25.57 -18.70
CA THR A 191 -47.37 26.19 -17.74
C THR A 191 -48.04 25.33 -16.65
N THR A 192 -47.83 25.69 -15.38
CA THR A 192 -48.92 26.21 -14.53
C THR A 192 -48.37 27.07 -13.40
N THR A 193 -48.71 28.35 -13.43
CA THR A 193 -48.57 29.31 -12.32
C THR A 193 -49.73 29.09 -11.36
N THR A 194 -49.46 28.83 -10.09
CA THR A 194 -50.49 28.92 -9.04
C THR A 194 -50.07 29.97 -8.03
N SER A 195 -50.75 31.10 -8.15
CA SER A 195 -50.86 32.15 -7.13
C SER A 195 -51.62 31.58 -5.93
N SER A 196 -51.08 31.78 -4.73
CA SER A 196 -51.84 31.72 -3.48
C SER A 196 -51.14 32.58 -2.42
N THR A 197 -51.61 33.83 -2.31
CA THR A 197 -51.56 34.67 -1.11
C THR A 197 -52.97 34.63 -0.52
N PRO A 198 -53.15 34.41 0.79
CA PRO A 198 -53.26 35.56 1.69
C PRO A 198 -52.69 35.33 3.11
N GLU A 199 -51.85 36.24 3.59
CA GLU A 199 -52.00 36.98 4.87
C GLU A 199 -51.01 38.15 4.90
#